data_AF-A0A7Z9MR60-F1
#
_entry.id   AF-A0A7Z9MR60-F1
#
_cell.length_a   1.000
_cell.length_b   1.000
_cell.length_c   1.000
_cell.angle_alpha   90.00
_cell.angle_beta   90.00
_cell.angle_gamma   90.00
#
_symmetry.space_group_name_H-M   'P 1'
#
loop_
_entity.id
_entity.type
_entity.pdbx_description
1 polymer ?
#
loop_
_entity_poly.entity_id
_entity_poly.type
_entity_poly.pdbx_seq_one_letter_code
_entity_poly.pdbx_strand_id
1 'polypeptide(L)'
;MIWLIIFLFTVIASAQVDIFGYYESEYDHIQLANKSYNFGYNKLRLDLESRPNENVMVGANINFQIFHGKQEWDIVDFIPEYLEIDSAPFSISDSMYLDNIYLRTSFQRFDFTIGKQPISLGTGYAWNPLDIFNRKDLIDPTYEQAGINALRMEIPVMDGGTLDIIIEPDSTWDMSSKLIQLKSSLGSFDFSLNGGNQYHLIPDGNSGYAYDHVFFGGGSIVGELWEFGLWGETL
;
A
#
# COMPACT_ATOMS: atom_id res chain seq x y z
N MET A 1 15.20 12.80 8.43
CA MET A 1 14.30 11.90 9.18
C MET A 1 14.10 12.31 10.64
N ILE A 2 15.13 12.36 11.49
CA ILE A 2 14.96 12.63 12.94
C ILE A 2 14.22 13.95 13.25
N TRP A 3 14.54 15.03 12.55
CA TRP A 3 13.87 16.33 12.73
C TRP A 3 12.39 16.33 12.33
N LEU A 4 12.03 15.56 11.30
CA LEU A 4 10.63 15.41 10.88
C LEU A 4 9.84 14.64 11.94
N ILE A 5 10.43 13.58 12.50
CA ILE A 5 9.83 12.79 13.57
C ILE A 5 9.61 13.63 14.82
N ILE A 6 10.59 14.43 15.23
CA ILE A 6 10.46 15.34 16.40
C ILE A 6 9.35 16.36 16.16
N PHE A 7 9.31 16.99 14.98
CA PHE A 7 8.28 17.97 14.63
C PHE A 7 6.88 17.34 14.63
N LEU A 8 6.71 16.19 13.99
CA LEU A 8 5.44 15.46 13.96
C LEU A 8 5.00 15.07 15.38
N PHE A 9 5.92 14.62 16.23
CA PHE A 9 5.59 14.26 17.60
C PHE A 9 5.14 15.47 18.44
N THR A 10 5.78 16.62 18.29
CA THR A 10 5.34 17.87 18.95
C THR A 10 3.96 18.34 18.46
N VAL A 11 3.65 18.17 17.18
CA VAL A 11 2.34 18.52 16.62
C VAL A 11 1.26 17.60 17.19
N ILE A 12 1.50 16.29 17.20
CA ILE A 12 0.63 15.27 17.81
C ILE A 12 0.42 15.56 19.31
N ALA A 13 1.47 15.92 20.05
CA ALA A 13 1.38 16.20 21.48
C ALA A 13 0.61 17.48 21.85
N SER A 14 0.42 18.39 20.90
CA SER A 14 -0.23 19.70 21.12
C SER A 14 -1.73 19.72 20.80
N ALA A 15 -2.24 18.68 20.13
CA ALA A 15 -3.61 18.57 19.69
C ALA A 15 -4.25 17.28 20.24
N GLN A 16 -5.59 17.22 20.28
CA GLN A 16 -6.28 15.97 20.60
C GLN A 16 -5.89 14.92 19.55
N VAL A 17 -5.50 13.74 20.04
CA VAL A 17 -5.15 12.59 19.20
C VAL A 17 -6.30 11.62 19.27
N ASP A 18 -6.90 11.35 18.11
CA ASP A 18 -7.86 10.29 17.97
C ASP A 18 -7.10 8.98 17.77
N ILE A 19 -7.42 8.01 18.63
CA ILE A 19 -6.81 6.69 18.63
C ILE A 19 -7.90 5.69 18.29
N PHE A 20 -7.72 4.98 17.19
CA PHE A 20 -8.62 3.94 16.72
C PHE A 20 -7.80 2.79 16.12
N GLY A 21 -8.47 1.80 15.53
CA GLY A 21 -7.83 0.65 14.93
C GLY A 21 -8.62 -0.62 15.20
N TYR A 22 -7.96 -1.76 15.08
CA TYR A 22 -8.60 -3.06 15.25
C TYR A 22 -7.65 -4.11 15.78
N TYR A 23 -8.27 -5.17 16.28
CA TYR A 23 -7.61 -6.41 16.64
C TYR A 23 -8.07 -7.50 15.67
N GLU A 24 -7.11 -8.23 15.13
CA GLU A 24 -7.32 -9.37 14.25
C GLU A 24 -6.66 -10.61 14.85
N SER A 25 -7.31 -11.76 14.69
CA SER A 25 -6.82 -13.05 15.13
C SER A 25 -6.99 -14.05 13.99
N GLU A 26 -5.89 -14.64 13.58
CA GLU A 26 -5.82 -15.62 12.50
C GLU A 26 -5.41 -16.98 13.05
N TYR A 27 -6.04 -18.03 12.53
CA TYR A 27 -5.67 -19.40 12.79
C TYR A 27 -5.74 -20.20 11.50
N ASP A 28 -4.61 -20.81 11.15
CA ASP A 28 -4.45 -21.63 9.98
C ASP A 28 -4.10 -23.06 10.33
N HIS A 29 -4.61 -23.96 9.49
CA HIS A 29 -4.28 -25.36 9.50
C HIS A 29 -3.87 -25.80 8.09
N ILE A 30 -2.67 -26.37 7.97
CA ILE A 30 -2.19 -26.95 6.71
C ILE A 30 -1.74 -28.39 6.93
N GLN A 31 -2.08 -29.26 5.97
CA GLN A 31 -1.61 -30.63 5.91
C GLN A 31 -0.64 -30.78 4.74
N LEU A 32 0.61 -31.12 5.03
CA LEU A 32 1.68 -31.36 4.04
C LEU A 32 2.16 -32.80 4.15
N ALA A 33 1.92 -33.60 3.11
CA ALA A 33 2.12 -35.04 3.10
C ALA A 33 1.48 -35.72 4.33
N ASN A 34 2.30 -36.17 5.28
CA ASN A 34 1.88 -36.85 6.51
C ASN A 34 2.01 -35.98 7.77
N LYS A 35 2.31 -34.68 7.62
CA LYS A 35 2.44 -33.74 8.72
C LYS A 35 1.30 -32.74 8.69
N SER A 36 0.78 -32.40 9.86
CA SER A 36 -0.21 -31.35 10.03
C SER A 36 0.38 -30.22 10.87
N TYR A 37 0.18 -28.99 10.43
CA TYR A 37 0.69 -27.82 11.10
C TYR A 37 -0.45 -26.87 11.44
N ASN A 38 -0.36 -26.30 12.65
CA ASN A 38 -1.23 -25.22 13.11
C ASN A 38 -0.35 -24.00 13.32
N PHE A 39 -0.77 -22.87 12.78
CA PHE A 39 -0.08 -21.60 12.89
C PHE A 39 -1.08 -20.46 12.78
N GLY A 40 -0.60 -19.23 12.84
CA GLY A 40 -1.41 -18.02 12.72
C GLY A 40 -0.82 -16.92 13.58
N TYR A 41 -1.55 -15.82 13.72
CA TYR A 41 -1.10 -14.65 14.46
C TYR A 41 -2.23 -13.89 15.12
N ASN A 42 -1.86 -13.03 16.05
CA ASN A 42 -2.72 -11.99 16.58
C ASN A 42 -2.11 -10.65 16.24
N LYS A 43 -2.90 -9.77 15.62
CA LYS A 43 -2.48 -8.45 15.19
C LYS A 43 -3.30 -7.39 15.89
N LEU A 44 -2.61 -6.41 16.49
CA LEU A 44 -3.21 -5.18 16.98
C LEU A 44 -2.69 -4.04 16.13
N ARG A 45 -3.60 -3.37 15.43
CA ARG A 45 -3.31 -2.13 14.70
C ARG A 45 -3.84 -0.95 15.48
N LEU A 46 -2.99 0.05 15.68
CA LEU A 46 -3.33 1.33 16.27
C LEU A 46 -3.12 2.43 15.23
N ASP A 47 -4.21 3.08 14.85
CA ASP A 47 -4.25 4.25 14.01
C ASP A 47 -4.34 5.51 14.90
N LEU A 48 -3.45 6.46 14.66
CA LEU A 48 -3.35 7.73 15.36
C LEU A 48 -3.61 8.84 14.35
N GLU A 49 -4.63 9.65 14.59
CA GLU A 49 -4.91 10.85 13.80
C GLU A 49 -4.90 12.07 14.71
N SER A 50 -4.29 13.15 14.26
CA SER A 50 -4.32 14.43 14.96
C SER A 50 -4.57 15.56 13.99
N ARG A 51 -5.49 16.47 14.37
CA ARG A 51 -5.86 17.66 13.60
C ARG A 51 -5.65 18.92 14.46
N PRO A 52 -4.41 19.45 14.50
CA PRO A 52 -4.13 20.69 15.24
C PRO A 52 -4.95 21.90 14.77
N ASN A 53 -5.36 21.91 13.50
CA ASN A 53 -6.27 22.89 12.94
C ASN A 53 -6.98 22.30 11.70
N GLU A 54 -7.83 23.10 11.03
CA GLU A 54 -8.58 22.67 9.84
C GLU A 54 -7.72 22.41 8.60
N ASN A 55 -6.51 22.95 8.55
CA ASN A 55 -5.60 22.84 7.41
C ASN A 55 -4.50 21.79 7.59
N VAL A 56 -4.35 21.20 8.78
CA VAL A 56 -3.22 20.30 9.09
C VAL A 56 -3.74 19.03 9.72
N MET A 57 -3.32 17.90 9.17
CA MET A 57 -3.61 16.57 9.68
C MET A 57 -2.33 15.75 9.72
N VAL A 58 -2.08 15.07 10.84
CA VAL A 58 -1.02 14.09 10.99
C VAL A 58 -1.65 12.73 11.20
N GLY A 59 -1.26 11.76 10.38
CA GLY A 59 -1.71 10.38 10.49
C GLY A 59 -0.52 9.44 10.74
N ALA A 60 -0.70 8.44 11.61
CA ALA A 60 0.29 7.39 11.84
C ALA A 60 -0.37 6.05 12.18
N ASN A 61 0.25 4.94 11.78
CA ASN A 61 -0.27 3.59 12.04
C ASN A 61 0.83 2.68 12.60
N ILE A 62 0.58 2.05 13.74
CA ILE A 62 1.51 1.13 14.39
C ILE A 62 0.86 -0.25 14.45
N ASN A 63 1.57 -1.26 13.96
CA ASN A 63 1.14 -2.65 14.00
C ASN A 63 1.98 -3.42 15.01
N PHE A 64 1.31 -4.26 15.79
CA PHE A 64 1.90 -5.29 16.63
C PHE A 64 1.38 -6.63 16.14
N GLN A 65 2.25 -7.54 15.73
CA GLN A 65 1.88 -8.86 15.24
C GLN A 65 2.64 -9.92 16.04
N ILE A 66 1.89 -10.81 16.67
CA ILE A 66 2.39 -11.87 17.54
C ILE A 66 1.99 -13.21 16.94
N PHE A 67 2.96 -14.02 16.56
CA PHE A 67 2.73 -15.32 15.93
C PHE A 67 2.56 -16.42 16.98
N HIS A 68 1.81 -17.46 16.63
CA HIS A 68 1.65 -18.63 17.49
C HIS A 68 1.58 -19.93 16.68
N GLY A 69 1.82 -21.06 17.34
CA GLY A 69 1.89 -22.37 16.68
C GLY A 69 3.26 -22.61 16.04
N LYS A 70 3.29 -23.15 14.83
CA LYS A 70 4.54 -23.40 14.09
C LYS A 70 5.09 -22.10 13.51
N GLN A 71 6.26 -21.68 14.00
CA GLN A 71 6.99 -20.50 13.53
C GLN A 71 8.27 -20.84 12.76
N GLU A 72 8.83 -22.02 13.02
CA GLU A 72 10.01 -22.54 12.33
C GLU A 72 9.58 -23.41 11.14
N TRP A 73 9.97 -22.97 9.96
CA TRP A 73 9.64 -23.58 8.68
C TRP A 73 10.90 -23.98 7.94
N ASP A 74 10.76 -24.91 7.01
CA ASP A 74 11.82 -25.26 6.08
C ASP A 74 11.20 -25.25 4.68
N ILE A 75 11.86 -24.59 3.73
CA ILE A 75 11.39 -24.49 2.34
C ILE A 75 11.18 -25.89 1.76
N VAL A 76 12.00 -26.88 2.17
CA VAL A 76 11.89 -28.26 1.67
C VAL A 76 10.57 -28.93 2.05
N ASP A 77 9.86 -28.50 3.10
CA ASP A 77 8.53 -29.04 3.44
C ASP A 77 7.47 -28.69 2.35
N PHE A 78 7.74 -27.71 1.48
CA PHE A 78 6.83 -27.23 0.42
C PHE A 78 7.24 -27.66 -0.98
N ILE A 79 8.38 -28.31 -1.13
CA ILE A 79 8.95 -28.69 -2.43
C ILE A 79 8.89 -30.21 -2.59
N PRO A 80 8.58 -30.73 -3.80
CA PRO A 80 8.64 -32.17 -4.05
C PRO A 80 10.03 -32.77 -3.77
N GLU A 81 10.05 -33.92 -3.08
CA GLU A 81 11.29 -34.61 -2.66
C GLU A 81 12.26 -34.91 -3.82
N TYR A 82 11.77 -35.07 -5.06
CA TYR A 82 12.60 -35.40 -6.22
C TYR A 82 13.53 -34.28 -6.68
N LEU A 83 13.35 -33.04 -6.20
CA LEU A 83 14.20 -31.90 -6.56
C LEU A 83 15.49 -31.84 -5.73
N GLU A 84 15.67 -32.73 -4.74
CA GLU A 84 16.89 -32.88 -3.92
C GLU A 84 17.50 -31.55 -3.43
N ILE A 85 16.64 -30.63 -2.96
CA ILE A 85 17.06 -29.34 -2.45
C ILE A 85 17.51 -29.48 -0.99
N ASP A 86 18.62 -28.83 -0.65
CA ASP A 86 19.11 -28.77 0.73
C ASP A 86 18.12 -28.05 1.65
N SER A 87 18.10 -28.46 2.93
CA SER A 87 17.33 -27.80 3.99
C SER A 87 17.66 -26.30 4.05
N ALA A 88 16.61 -25.48 4.02
CA ALA A 88 16.68 -24.03 4.08
C ALA A 88 15.67 -23.54 5.12
N PRO A 89 16.02 -23.63 6.42
CA PRO A 89 15.12 -23.24 7.49
C PRO A 89 14.97 -21.72 7.57
N PHE A 90 13.77 -21.27 7.90
CA PHE A 90 13.45 -19.88 8.17
C PHE A 90 12.42 -19.79 9.31
N SER A 91 12.51 -18.71 10.08
CA SER A 91 11.61 -18.47 11.21
C SER A 91 10.76 -17.23 10.97
N ILE A 92 9.49 -17.32 11.37
CA ILE A 92 8.58 -16.18 11.41
C ILE A 92 8.54 -15.68 12.85
N SER A 93 8.94 -14.43 13.05
CA SER A 93 9.05 -13.82 14.39
C SER A 93 8.03 -12.72 14.58
N ASP A 94 7.67 -12.50 15.84
CA ASP A 94 6.83 -11.37 16.25
C ASP A 94 7.40 -10.05 15.71
N SER A 95 6.51 -9.16 15.29
CA SER A 95 6.90 -7.89 14.68
C SER A 95 6.14 -6.71 15.29
N MET A 96 6.84 -5.59 15.38
CA MET A 96 6.25 -4.29 15.67
C MET A 96 6.80 -3.31 14.64
N TYR A 97 5.92 -2.65 13.89
CA TYR A 97 6.34 -1.73 12.84
C TYR A 97 5.40 -0.54 12.72
N LEU A 98 5.99 0.60 12.34
CA LEU A 98 5.27 1.80 11.94
C LEU A 98 4.93 1.66 10.45
N ASP A 99 3.67 1.40 10.16
CA ASP A 99 3.22 1.18 8.80
C ASP A 99 3.05 2.49 8.03
N ASN A 100 2.42 3.50 8.62
CA ASN A 100 2.25 4.81 7.99
C ASN A 100 2.66 5.92 8.94
N ILE A 101 3.21 7.00 8.38
CA ILE A 101 3.41 8.27 9.05
C ILE A 101 3.47 9.38 8.01
N TYR A 102 2.49 10.28 8.04
CA TYR A 102 2.36 11.31 7.04
C TYR A 102 1.73 12.59 7.60
N LEU A 103 2.01 13.69 6.91
CA LEU A 103 1.46 15.01 7.16
C LEU A 103 0.69 15.45 5.93
N ARG A 104 -0.58 15.79 6.10
CA ARG A 104 -1.40 16.45 5.09
C ARG A 104 -1.60 17.91 5.49
N THR A 105 -1.34 18.80 4.54
CA THR A 105 -1.58 20.23 4.66
C THR A 105 -2.53 20.68 3.55
N SER A 106 -3.66 21.27 3.93
CA SER A 106 -4.69 21.77 3.02
C SER A 106 -4.53 23.26 2.77
N PHE A 107 -4.30 23.61 1.51
CA PHE A 107 -4.24 24.99 1.01
C PHE A 107 -5.53 25.34 0.25
N GLN A 108 -5.74 26.62 -0.04
CA GLN A 108 -6.95 27.09 -0.72
C GLN A 108 -7.20 26.43 -2.09
N ARG A 109 -6.14 25.95 -2.77
CA ARG A 109 -6.22 25.42 -4.14
C ARG A 109 -5.81 23.97 -4.28
N PHE A 110 -5.20 23.38 -3.25
CA PHE A 110 -4.70 22.01 -3.30
C PHE A 110 -4.43 21.50 -1.90
N ASP A 111 -4.44 20.18 -1.76
CA ASP A 111 -3.91 19.49 -0.60
C ASP A 111 -2.54 18.92 -0.93
N PHE A 112 -1.64 18.95 0.05
CA PHE A 112 -0.31 18.39 -0.07
C PHE A 112 -0.05 17.39 1.05
N THR A 113 0.36 16.18 0.69
CA THR A 113 0.67 15.11 1.64
C THR A 113 2.09 14.63 1.45
N ILE A 114 2.84 14.51 2.56
CA ILE A 114 4.22 14.03 2.58
C ILE A 114 4.40 12.96 3.65
N GLY A 115 5.12 11.89 3.30
CA GLY A 115 5.48 10.80 4.21
C GLY A 115 5.05 9.44 3.68
N LYS A 116 5.10 8.43 4.56
CA LYS A 116 4.59 7.08 4.25
C LYS A 116 3.08 7.09 4.43
N GLN A 117 2.35 7.05 3.32
CA GLN A 117 0.89 7.25 3.28
C GLN A 117 0.22 6.10 2.52
N PRO A 118 -0.97 5.66 2.94
CA PRO A 118 -1.74 4.68 2.19
C PRO A 118 -2.25 5.34 0.90
N ILE A 119 -1.87 4.79 -0.25
CA ILE A 119 -2.35 5.23 -1.56
C ILE A 119 -2.93 4.00 -2.25
N SER A 120 -4.23 4.05 -2.53
CA SER A 120 -4.96 3.07 -3.34
C SER A 120 -5.37 3.73 -4.64
N LEU A 121 -4.88 3.20 -5.75
CA LEU A 121 -5.29 3.66 -7.08
C LEU A 121 -6.19 2.62 -7.69
N GLY A 122 -7.31 2.99 -8.30
CA GLY A 122 -8.23 2.00 -8.86
C GLY A 122 -9.07 1.28 -7.80
N THR A 123 -9.88 0.35 -8.27
CA THR A 123 -10.97 -0.32 -7.54
C THR A 123 -10.92 -1.84 -7.70
N GLY A 124 -10.07 -2.37 -8.58
CA GLY A 124 -9.86 -3.80 -8.76
C GLY A 124 -9.42 -4.50 -7.47
N TYR A 125 -10.17 -5.51 -7.05
CA TYR A 125 -9.92 -6.21 -5.78
C TYR A 125 -8.81 -7.27 -5.90
N ALA A 126 -8.94 -8.23 -6.82
CA ALA A 126 -7.95 -9.29 -7.04
C ALA A 126 -6.81 -8.85 -7.97
N TRP A 127 -7.10 -8.00 -8.96
CA TRP A 127 -6.13 -7.45 -9.88
C TRP A 127 -6.40 -5.96 -10.06
N ASN A 128 -5.38 -5.15 -9.85
CA ASN A 128 -5.49 -3.70 -9.94
C ASN A 128 -4.35 -3.18 -10.82
N PRO A 129 -4.55 -3.12 -12.14
CA PRO A 129 -3.50 -2.72 -13.06
C PRO A 129 -3.14 -1.24 -12.88
N LEU A 130 -4.02 -0.42 -12.28
CA LEU A 130 -3.80 1.01 -12.08
C LEU A 130 -2.93 1.34 -10.87
N ASP A 131 -2.76 0.39 -9.95
CA ASP A 131 -1.92 0.57 -8.78
C ASP A 131 -0.48 0.11 -9.06
N ILE A 132 0.31 1.06 -9.55
CA ILE A 132 1.74 0.86 -9.85
C ILE A 132 2.61 0.80 -8.58
N PHE A 133 2.07 1.27 -7.46
CA PHE A 133 2.83 1.45 -6.22
C PHE A 133 2.65 0.25 -5.29
N ASN A 134 1.41 -0.26 -5.20
CA ASN A 134 1.06 -1.39 -4.37
C ASN A 134 0.68 -2.59 -5.23
N ARG A 135 1.65 -3.49 -5.42
CA ARG A 135 1.39 -4.77 -6.06
C ARG A 135 0.59 -5.67 -5.12
N LYS A 136 -0.62 -6.03 -5.55
CA LYS A 136 -1.43 -7.02 -4.84
C LYS A 136 -0.84 -8.41 -4.98
N ASP A 137 -0.75 -9.13 -3.86
CA ASP A 137 -0.48 -10.55 -3.86
C ASP A 137 -1.81 -11.33 -3.79
N LEU A 138 -1.98 -12.29 -4.68
CA LEU A 138 -3.18 -13.12 -4.75
C LEU A 138 -3.21 -14.19 -3.65
N ILE A 139 -2.04 -14.54 -3.12
CA ILE A 139 -1.91 -15.54 -2.05
C ILE A 139 -1.89 -14.91 -0.66
N ASP A 140 -1.79 -13.57 -0.58
CA ASP A 140 -1.96 -12.84 0.67
C ASP A 140 -3.43 -12.39 0.79
N PRO A 141 -4.24 -13.02 1.67
CA PRO A 141 -5.60 -12.59 1.89
C PRO A 141 -5.68 -11.25 2.65
N THR A 142 -4.55 -10.70 3.11
CA THR A 142 -4.52 -9.45 3.85
C THR A 142 -5.02 -8.30 2.97
N TYR A 143 -6.07 -7.63 3.44
CA TYR A 143 -6.69 -6.50 2.73
C TYR A 143 -5.94 -5.18 2.92
N GLU A 144 -4.86 -5.18 3.70
CA GLU A 144 -4.10 -3.99 4.04
C GLU A 144 -3.17 -3.60 2.90
N GLN A 145 -3.37 -2.39 2.38
CA GLN A 145 -2.41 -1.78 1.48
C GLN A 145 -1.29 -1.14 2.28
N ALA A 146 -0.06 -1.57 2.01
CA ALA A 146 1.12 -0.92 2.53
C ALA A 146 1.15 0.56 2.11
N GLY A 147 1.63 1.41 3.02
CA GLY A 147 1.91 2.79 2.67
C GLY A 147 3.12 2.92 1.75
N ILE A 148 3.12 3.96 0.92
CA ILE A 148 4.28 4.34 0.12
C ILE A 148 4.87 5.67 0.56
N ASN A 149 6.18 5.82 0.45
CA ASN A 149 6.89 7.05 0.81
C ASN A 149 6.75 8.06 -0.34
N ALA A 150 5.67 8.83 -0.33
CA ALA A 150 5.32 9.69 -1.45
C ALA A 150 5.16 11.16 -1.07
N LEU A 151 5.38 12.01 -2.08
CA LEU A 151 4.86 13.37 -2.15
C LEU A 151 3.59 13.33 -3.01
N ARG A 152 2.48 13.80 -2.46
CA ARG A 152 1.19 13.80 -3.14
C ARG A 152 0.58 15.19 -3.14
N MET A 153 0.07 15.63 -4.28
CA MET A 153 -0.64 16.88 -4.45
C MET A 153 -1.99 16.63 -5.10
N GLU A 154 -3.06 17.02 -4.42
CA GLU A 154 -4.44 16.87 -4.90
C GLU A 154 -5.01 18.25 -5.19
N ILE A 155 -5.30 18.52 -6.47
CA ILE A 155 -5.80 19.80 -6.95
C ILE A 155 -7.25 19.62 -7.40
N PRO A 156 -8.25 20.23 -6.73
CA PRO A 156 -9.62 20.25 -7.22
C PRO A 156 -9.68 20.95 -8.58
N VAL A 157 -10.26 20.29 -9.58
CA VAL A 157 -10.40 20.81 -10.94
C VAL A 157 -11.83 20.61 -11.44
N MET A 158 -12.40 21.63 -12.09
CA MET A 158 -13.80 21.60 -12.59
C MET A 158 -14.83 21.32 -11.47
N ASP A 159 -16.11 21.18 -11.82
CA ASP A 159 -17.15 20.79 -10.86
C ASP A 159 -17.04 19.28 -10.57
N GLY A 160 -16.40 18.93 -9.44
CA GLY A 160 -16.31 17.55 -8.94
C GLY A 160 -15.12 16.73 -9.45
N GLY A 161 -14.16 17.33 -10.16
CA GLY A 161 -12.94 16.66 -10.59
C GLY A 161 -11.75 16.89 -9.66
N THR A 162 -10.73 16.04 -9.77
CA THR A 162 -9.47 16.16 -9.02
C THR A 162 -8.30 15.73 -9.88
N LEU A 163 -7.27 16.58 -9.95
CA LEU A 163 -5.96 16.24 -10.49
C LEU A 163 -5.05 15.83 -9.33
N ASP A 164 -4.63 14.57 -9.33
CA ASP A 164 -3.79 13.95 -8.30
C ASP A 164 -2.41 13.70 -8.89
N ILE A 165 -1.38 14.23 -8.24
CA ILE A 165 0.02 14.11 -8.66
C ILE A 165 0.77 13.43 -7.54
N ILE A 166 1.35 12.26 -7.83
CA ILE A 166 2.03 11.41 -6.85
C ILE A 166 3.46 11.16 -7.34
N ILE A 167 4.43 11.38 -6.46
CA ILE A 167 5.84 11.09 -6.70
C ILE A 167 6.36 10.26 -5.54
N GLU A 168 6.92 9.10 -5.83
CA GLU A 168 7.66 8.27 -4.89
C GLU A 168 9.16 8.47 -5.16
N PRO A 169 9.88 9.25 -4.33
CA PRO A 169 11.29 9.52 -4.56
C PRO A 169 12.15 8.27 -4.35
N ASP A 170 13.08 8.03 -5.28
CA ASP A 170 14.13 7.01 -5.16
C ASP A 170 15.50 7.69 -4.95
N SER A 171 16.56 6.90 -4.86
CA SER A 171 17.98 7.26 -4.87
C SER A 171 18.37 8.33 -5.91
N THR A 172 17.70 8.36 -7.06
CA THR A 172 17.85 9.41 -8.07
C THR A 172 16.48 9.86 -8.60
N TRP A 173 16.42 11.09 -9.11
CA TRP A 173 15.18 11.67 -9.66
C TRP A 173 14.65 10.86 -10.85
N ASP A 174 15.54 10.34 -11.69
CA ASP A 174 15.16 9.55 -12.85
C ASP A 174 14.50 8.25 -12.41
N MET A 175 15.05 7.58 -11.39
CA MET A 175 14.52 6.34 -10.81
C MET A 175 13.23 6.52 -9.99
N SER A 176 12.84 7.76 -9.67
CA SER A 176 11.64 8.04 -8.89
C SER A 176 10.38 7.73 -9.70
N SER A 177 9.44 6.99 -9.11
CA SER A 177 8.14 6.70 -9.70
C SER A 177 7.26 7.95 -9.70
N LYS A 178 6.59 8.22 -10.82
CA LYS A 178 5.75 9.42 -10.98
C LYS A 178 4.42 9.03 -11.59
N LEU A 179 3.35 9.56 -11.03
CA LEU A 179 1.99 9.34 -11.50
C LEU A 179 1.21 10.64 -11.50
N ILE A 180 0.43 10.85 -12.56
CA ILE A 180 -0.61 11.87 -12.62
C ILE A 180 -1.93 11.15 -12.89
N GLN A 181 -2.96 11.49 -12.14
CA GLN A 181 -4.31 10.96 -12.30
C GLN A 181 -5.33 12.10 -12.33
N LEU A 182 -6.20 12.09 -13.34
CA LEU A 182 -7.36 12.96 -13.42
C LEU A 182 -8.60 12.14 -13.07
N LYS A 183 -9.32 12.54 -12.02
CA LYS A 183 -10.59 11.96 -11.59
C LYS A 183 -11.72 12.92 -11.92
N SER A 184 -12.85 12.41 -12.38
CA SER A 184 -14.07 13.18 -12.62
C SER A 184 -15.29 12.28 -12.50
N SER A 185 -16.46 12.87 -12.28
CA SER A 185 -17.73 12.17 -12.19
C SER A 185 -18.74 12.77 -13.17
N LEU A 186 -19.55 11.92 -13.78
CA LEU A 186 -20.64 12.32 -14.66
C LEU A 186 -21.85 11.40 -14.45
N GLY A 187 -22.91 11.95 -13.85
CA GLY A 187 -24.12 11.18 -13.52
C GLY A 187 -23.84 10.13 -12.45
N SER A 188 -24.14 8.87 -12.75
CA SER A 188 -23.88 7.72 -11.87
C SER A 188 -22.53 7.03 -12.13
N PHE A 189 -21.62 7.69 -12.84
CA PHE A 189 -20.33 7.13 -13.22
C PHE A 189 -19.17 8.04 -12.79
N ASP A 190 -18.15 7.41 -12.20
CA ASP A 190 -16.86 7.98 -11.91
C ASP A 190 -15.83 7.47 -12.93
N PHE A 191 -15.00 8.38 -13.40
CA PHE A 191 -13.96 8.12 -14.39
C PHE A 191 -12.61 8.54 -13.82
N SER A 192 -11.58 7.73 -14.09
CA SER A 192 -10.20 8.16 -13.89
C SER A 192 -9.37 7.93 -15.14
N LEU A 193 -8.45 8.85 -15.40
CA LEU A 193 -7.40 8.71 -16.40
C LEU A 193 -6.07 8.86 -15.69
N ASN A 194 -5.14 7.96 -15.94
CA ASN A 194 -3.83 7.96 -15.30
C ASN A 194 -2.72 7.86 -16.34
N GLY A 195 -1.58 8.45 -16.01
CA GLY A 195 -0.37 8.36 -16.79
C GLY A 195 0.83 8.54 -15.88
N GLY A 196 1.87 7.75 -16.11
CA GLY A 196 3.04 7.80 -15.25
C GLY A 196 4.21 7.00 -15.78
N ASN A 197 5.26 6.96 -14.98
CA ASN A 197 6.43 6.15 -15.23
C ASN A 197 7.02 5.55 -13.95
N GLN A 198 7.71 4.43 -14.15
CA GLN A 198 8.39 3.70 -13.10
C GLN A 198 9.56 2.92 -13.71
N TYR A 199 10.57 2.63 -12.90
CA TYR A 199 11.62 1.68 -13.25
C TYR A 199 11.35 0.32 -12.62
N HIS A 200 11.40 -0.73 -13.43
CA HIS A 200 11.26 -2.11 -12.95
C HIS A 200 12.60 -2.83 -12.99
N LEU A 201 12.89 -3.56 -11.93
CA LEU A 201 14.03 -4.46 -11.89
C LEU A 201 13.68 -5.72 -12.68
N ILE A 202 14.38 -5.97 -13.78
CA ILE A 202 14.18 -7.14 -14.64
C ILE A 202 15.44 -8.01 -14.66
N PRO A 203 15.31 -9.35 -14.75
CA PRO A 203 16.47 -10.22 -14.95
C PRO A 203 17.14 -9.91 -16.29
N ASP A 204 18.47 -9.74 -16.30
CA ASP A 204 19.23 -9.39 -17.52
C ASP A 204 19.66 -10.60 -18.37
N GLY A 205 19.27 -11.81 -17.95
CA GLY A 205 19.61 -13.07 -18.60
C GLY A 205 21.01 -13.63 -18.28
N ASN A 206 21.86 -12.88 -17.56
CA ASN A 206 23.23 -13.27 -17.19
C ASN A 206 23.41 -13.34 -15.66
N SER A 207 22.35 -13.75 -14.95
CA SER A 207 22.30 -13.78 -13.47
C SER A 207 22.45 -12.39 -12.83
N GLY A 208 22.27 -11.31 -13.59
CA GLY A 208 22.20 -9.94 -13.13
C GLY A 208 20.79 -9.37 -13.21
N TYR A 209 20.68 -8.11 -12.83
CA TYR A 209 19.46 -7.33 -12.88
C TYR A 209 19.71 -6.06 -13.69
N ALA A 210 18.79 -5.73 -14.57
CA ALA A 210 18.74 -4.47 -15.29
C ALA A 210 17.50 -3.68 -14.84
N TYR A 211 17.54 -2.37 -15.01
CA TYR A 211 16.38 -1.52 -14.82
C TYR A 211 15.75 -1.21 -16.17
N ASP A 212 14.46 -1.51 -16.30
CA ASP A 212 13.65 -1.13 -17.46
C ASP A 212 12.77 0.06 -17.12
N HIS A 213 12.70 1.04 -18.02
CA HIS A 213 11.91 2.25 -17.83
C HIS A 213 10.55 2.07 -18.49
N VAL A 214 9.52 1.95 -17.68
CA VAL A 214 8.15 1.68 -18.13
C VAL A 214 7.32 2.95 -18.06
N PHE A 215 6.68 3.28 -19.18
CA PHE A 215 5.62 4.28 -19.25
C PHE A 215 4.29 3.56 -19.35
N PHE A 216 3.30 4.01 -18.59
CA PHE A 216 1.97 3.42 -18.59
C PHE A 216 0.91 4.51 -18.68
N GLY A 217 -0.24 4.16 -19.24
CA GLY A 217 -1.34 5.08 -19.46
C GLY A 217 -2.65 4.30 -19.48
N GLY A 218 -3.51 4.63 -18.54
CA GLY A 218 -4.69 3.83 -18.26
C GLY A 218 -5.87 4.66 -17.80
N GLY A 219 -6.91 3.96 -17.40
CA GLY A 219 -8.09 4.59 -16.84
C GLY A 219 -9.04 3.59 -16.22
N SER A 220 -9.96 4.13 -15.43
CA SER A 220 -11.05 3.36 -14.83
C SER A 220 -12.39 4.02 -15.10
N ILE A 221 -13.43 3.19 -15.14
CA ILE A 221 -14.83 3.59 -15.05
C ILE A 221 -15.48 2.76 -13.96
N VAL A 222 -16.21 3.43 -13.06
CA VAL A 222 -17.01 2.78 -12.01
C VAL A 222 -18.35 3.47 -11.97
N GLY A 223 -19.44 2.71 -11.91
CA GLY A 223 -20.76 3.32 -11.80
C GLY A 223 -21.89 2.30 -11.76
N GLU A 224 -23.10 2.78 -11.93
CA GLU A 224 -24.30 1.96 -11.91
C GLU A 224 -25.12 2.16 -13.19
N LEU A 225 -25.57 1.04 -13.77
CA LEU A 225 -26.54 1.02 -14.85
C LEU A 225 -27.68 0.05 -14.49
N TRP A 226 -28.88 0.59 -14.27
CA TRP A 226 -30.08 -0.20 -13.94
C TRP A 226 -29.88 -1.12 -12.73
N GLU A 227 -29.39 -0.59 -11.61
CA GLU A 227 -29.10 -1.36 -10.38
C GLU A 227 -27.92 -2.35 -10.50
N PHE A 228 -27.27 -2.44 -11.67
CA PHE A 228 -26.05 -3.22 -11.85
C PHE A 228 -24.82 -2.32 -11.74
N GLY A 229 -23.92 -2.66 -10.81
CA GLY A 229 -22.59 -2.07 -10.73
C GLY A 229 -21.75 -2.45 -11.96
N LEU A 230 -21.25 -1.44 -12.66
CA LEU A 230 -20.32 -1.58 -13.77
C LEU A 230 -18.96 -1.07 -13.34
N TRP A 231 -17.92 -1.84 -13.63
CA TRP A 231 -16.53 -1.50 -13.38
C TRP A 231 -15.67 -1.96 -14.55
N GLY A 232 -14.70 -1.13 -14.91
CA GLY A 232 -13.67 -1.48 -15.90
C GLY A 232 -12.40 -0.69 -15.66
N GLU A 233 -11.26 -1.35 -15.82
CA GLU A 233 -9.92 -0.78 -15.66
C GLU A 233 -9.02 -1.23 -16.81
N THR A 234 -8.11 -0.35 -17.23
CA THR A 234 -7.08 -0.64 -18.23
C THR A 234 -5.81 0.11 -17.88
N LEU A 235 -4.65 -0.48 -18.17
CA LEU A 235 -3.32 0.13 -18.09
C LEU A 235 -2.56 -0.08 -19.41
#